data_AF-A0A2U3XW66-F1
#
_entry.id   AF-A0A2U3XW66-F1
#
_cell.length_a   1.000
_cell.length_b   1.000
_cell.length_c   1.000
_cell.angle_alpha   90.00
_cell.angle_beta   90.00
_cell.angle_gamma   90.00
#
_symmetry.space_group_name_H-M   'P 1'
#
loop_
_entity.id
_entity.type
_entity.pdbx_description
1 polymer ?
#
loop_
_entity_poly.entity_id
_entity_poly.type
_entity_poly.pdbx_seq_one_letter_code
_entity_poly.pdbx_strand_id
1 'polypeptide(L)'
;MNAVHVCFDGTLFDYFNGYEDLKNKKVRFVGHAKQRIQEDYLRILRYFRFYGRIVDKPGDHDPETLEAIAENAKGLAGISGERIWVELKKILVGNHVNHLIHLLYDLDVAPYIGLPTSASLEEFNKVSKNADGFSPKPMTLLASLFKVQDDVTKLDLRLKISKEEKNLGIFIVKNRKDLVKAMDSSEPLKPYQDFIIDSRESDAMPRVCELLKYQGEHGLLQQMQQWCIPPFPVSGHDIRKVGISSGKEIGALLQQLREHWKKSGYQMEKDELLSYIKKSEN
;
A
#
# COMPACT_ATOMS: atom_id res chain seq x y z
N MET A 1 24.57 18.40 -1.59
CA MET A 1 23.84 18.21 -0.29
C MET A 1 24.39 17.12 0.63
N ASN A 2 24.48 15.83 0.26
CA ASN A 2 24.90 14.76 1.21
C ASN A 2 26.42 14.68 1.51
N ALA A 3 27.16 15.74 1.22
CA ALA A 3 28.63 15.80 1.36
C ALA A 3 29.06 16.87 2.37
N VAL A 4 28.16 17.21 3.30
CA VAL A 4 28.39 18.19 4.36
C VAL A 4 28.64 17.43 5.67
N HIS A 5 29.68 17.83 6.40
CA HIS A 5 30.05 17.23 7.68
C HIS A 5 29.79 18.21 8.82
N VAL A 6 29.33 17.72 9.97
CA VAL A 6 29.06 18.53 11.16
C VAL A 6 29.89 17.98 12.31
N CYS A 7 30.69 18.81 12.95
CA CYS A 7 31.38 18.46 14.19
C CYS A 7 30.43 18.51 15.39
N PHE A 8 30.78 17.83 16.49
CA PHE A 8 29.95 17.77 17.70
C PHE A 8 29.69 19.15 18.34
N ASP A 9 30.52 20.14 18.04
CA ASP A 9 30.38 21.54 18.45
C ASP A 9 29.43 22.35 17.56
N GLY A 10 28.88 21.75 16.49
CA GLY A 10 28.01 22.40 15.53
C GLY A 10 28.72 23.01 14.32
N THR A 11 30.05 22.90 14.21
CA THR A 11 30.80 23.44 13.06
C THR A 11 30.47 22.68 11.77
N LEU A 12 30.04 23.39 10.73
CA LEU A 12 29.66 22.86 9.42
C LEU A 12 30.83 22.91 8.44
N PHE A 13 31.25 21.77 7.92
CA PHE A 13 32.25 21.66 6.85
C PHE A 13 31.55 21.33 5.53
N ASP A 14 31.57 22.29 4.60
CA ASP A 14 30.97 22.17 3.28
C ASP A 14 32.00 22.41 2.19
N TYR A 15 32.49 21.32 1.59
CA TYR A 15 33.51 21.37 0.54
C TYR A 15 32.91 21.49 -0.88
N PHE A 16 31.59 21.38 -1.01
CA PHE A 16 30.92 21.25 -2.31
C PHE A 16 29.63 22.07 -2.42
N ASN A 17 29.53 23.14 -1.63
CA ASN A 17 28.38 24.06 -1.62
C ASN A 17 27.03 23.39 -1.33
N GLY A 18 27.04 22.30 -0.55
CA GLY A 18 25.88 21.50 -0.19
C GLY A 18 24.87 22.24 0.69
N TYR A 19 25.30 23.24 1.47
CA TYR A 19 24.42 24.09 2.27
C TYR A 19 23.59 25.03 1.40
N GLU A 20 24.24 25.73 0.45
CA GLU A 20 23.55 26.61 -0.49
C GLU A 20 22.63 25.80 -1.43
N ASP A 21 23.06 24.64 -1.90
CA ASP A 21 22.18 23.74 -2.66
C ASP A 21 20.94 23.33 -1.85
N LEU A 22 21.10 23.01 -0.56
CA LEU A 22 19.98 22.67 0.32
C LEU A 22 19.04 23.87 0.51
N LYS A 23 19.58 25.08 0.72
CA LYS A 23 18.80 26.31 0.85
C LYS A 23 18.02 26.64 -0.42
N ASN A 24 18.64 26.44 -1.58
CA ASN A 24 18.04 26.67 -2.89
C ASN A 24 17.23 25.47 -3.41
N LYS A 25 17.02 24.44 -2.58
CA LYS A 25 16.33 23.17 -2.89
C LYS A 25 16.83 22.49 -4.18
N LYS A 26 18.14 22.54 -4.44
CA LYS A 26 18.79 21.91 -5.60
C LYS A 26 19.38 20.55 -5.22
N VAL A 27 19.02 19.52 -5.98
CA VAL A 27 19.64 18.21 -5.89
C VAL A 27 20.68 18.09 -6.98
N ARG A 28 21.96 18.20 -6.61
CA ARG A 28 23.11 18.08 -7.51
C ARG A 28 24.06 16.99 -7.08
N PHE A 29 24.74 16.41 -8.05
CA PHE A 29 25.85 15.50 -7.83
C PHE A 29 27.12 16.27 -7.48
N VAL A 30 27.99 15.64 -6.68
CA VAL A 30 29.35 16.14 -6.50
C VAL A 30 30.18 15.70 -7.71
N GLY A 31 30.60 16.65 -8.53
CA GLY A 31 31.18 16.39 -9.86
C GLY A 31 30.13 16.11 -10.94
N HIS A 32 30.52 15.46 -12.03
CA HIS A 32 29.63 15.20 -13.17
C HIS A 32 28.60 14.09 -12.89
N ALA A 33 27.31 14.38 -13.13
CA ALA A 33 26.20 13.46 -12.86
C ALA A 33 26.38 12.09 -13.53
N LYS A 34 26.76 12.07 -14.81
CA LYS A 34 27.00 10.85 -15.60
C LYS A 34 28.03 9.92 -14.96
N GLN A 35 29.21 10.45 -14.60
CA GLN A 35 30.28 9.68 -13.96
C GLN A 35 29.79 9.11 -12.62
N ARG A 36 29.13 9.93 -11.80
CA ARG A 36 28.62 9.47 -10.50
C ARG A 36 27.53 8.41 -10.68
N ILE A 37 26.64 8.51 -11.66
CA ILE A 37 25.62 7.49 -11.90
C ILE A 37 26.26 6.17 -12.34
N GLN A 38 27.28 6.21 -13.19
CA GLN A 38 27.98 5.00 -13.68
C GLN A 38 28.76 4.26 -12.57
N GLU A 39 29.22 4.96 -11.54
CA GLU A 39 29.82 4.32 -10.34
C GLU A 39 28.81 3.48 -9.54
N ASP A 40 27.55 3.92 -9.46
CA ASP A 40 26.46 3.20 -8.77
C ASP A 40 25.11 3.67 -9.31
N TYR A 41 24.51 2.89 -10.21
CA TYR A 41 23.24 3.25 -10.86
C TYR A 41 22.08 3.45 -9.87
N LEU A 42 22.17 2.92 -8.64
CA LEU A 42 21.16 3.19 -7.60
C LEU A 42 21.08 4.69 -7.25
N ARG A 43 22.10 5.48 -7.58
CA ARG A 43 22.09 6.94 -7.42
C ARG A 43 20.99 7.62 -8.24
N ILE A 44 20.50 7.00 -9.31
CA ILE A 44 19.31 7.45 -10.04
C ILE A 44 18.10 7.52 -9.08
N LEU A 45 17.79 6.42 -8.39
CA LEU A 45 16.67 6.39 -7.43
C LEU A 45 16.91 7.31 -6.23
N ARG A 46 18.17 7.42 -5.78
CA ARG A 46 18.51 8.37 -4.70
C ARG A 46 18.25 9.82 -5.12
N TYR A 47 18.51 10.20 -6.37
CA TYR A 47 18.17 11.53 -6.89
C TYR A 47 16.68 11.81 -6.71
N PHE A 48 15.80 10.94 -7.21
CA PHE A 48 14.35 11.10 -7.08
C PHE A 48 13.92 11.20 -5.61
N ARG A 49 14.43 10.32 -4.75
CA ARG A 49 14.11 10.34 -3.31
C ARG A 49 14.49 11.68 -2.67
N PHE A 50 15.71 12.15 -2.92
CA PHE A 50 16.18 13.40 -2.33
C PHE A 50 15.46 14.62 -2.91
N TYR A 51 15.10 14.58 -4.19
CA TYR A 51 14.30 15.61 -4.82
C TYR A 51 12.96 15.76 -4.11
N GLY A 52 12.22 14.65 -3.96
CA GLY A 52 10.95 14.65 -3.20
C GLY A 52 11.12 15.15 -1.77
N ARG A 53 12.25 14.85 -1.13
CA ARG A 53 12.48 15.23 0.27
C ARG A 53 12.69 16.74 0.49
N ILE A 54 13.36 17.43 -0.43
CA ILE A 54 13.82 18.82 -0.18
C ILE A 54 13.09 19.87 -1.01
N VAL A 55 12.55 19.50 -2.15
CA VAL A 55 11.88 20.45 -3.06
C VAL A 55 10.50 20.78 -2.52
N ASP A 56 10.13 22.05 -2.53
CA ASP A 56 8.80 22.49 -2.07
C ASP A 56 7.79 22.45 -3.23
N LYS A 57 8.19 22.95 -4.41
CA LYS A 57 7.39 22.92 -5.64
C LYS A 57 8.15 22.16 -6.75
N PRO A 58 7.65 21.01 -7.20
CA PRO A 58 8.33 20.21 -8.23
C PRO A 58 8.26 20.89 -9.62
N GLY A 59 9.20 20.50 -10.50
CA GLY A 59 9.21 20.87 -11.92
C GLY A 59 10.54 21.45 -12.40
N ASP A 60 11.33 22.04 -11.52
CA ASP A 60 12.66 22.55 -11.85
C ASP A 60 13.70 21.45 -11.62
N HIS A 61 14.26 20.93 -12.71
CA HIS A 61 15.31 19.92 -12.73
C HIS A 61 16.49 20.43 -13.55
N ASP A 62 17.70 20.03 -13.16
CA ASP A 62 18.89 20.26 -13.95
C ASP A 62 18.88 19.38 -15.22
N PRO A 63 18.85 19.97 -16.44
CA PRO A 63 18.77 19.21 -17.69
C PRO A 63 19.89 18.18 -17.84
N GLU A 64 21.12 18.52 -17.45
CA GLU A 64 22.27 17.60 -17.55
C GLU A 64 22.09 16.38 -16.64
N THR A 65 21.43 16.58 -15.48
CA THR A 65 21.13 15.47 -14.57
C THR A 65 20.04 14.57 -15.14
N LEU A 66 19.00 15.13 -15.76
CA LEU A 66 17.94 14.33 -16.38
C LEU A 66 18.47 13.54 -17.58
N GLU A 67 19.30 14.16 -18.43
CA GLU A 67 19.97 13.51 -19.54
C GLU A 67 20.85 12.34 -19.04
N ALA A 68 21.68 12.59 -18.04
CA ALA A 68 22.50 11.54 -17.43
C ALA A 68 21.66 10.39 -16.84
N ILE A 69 20.49 10.67 -16.27
CA ILE A 69 19.57 9.64 -15.79
C ILE A 69 19.02 8.82 -16.95
N ALA A 70 18.48 9.47 -17.99
CA ALA A 70 17.87 8.80 -19.13
C ALA A 70 18.88 7.90 -19.86
N GLU A 71 20.08 8.41 -20.15
CA GLU A 71 21.14 7.65 -20.84
C GLU A 71 21.61 6.41 -20.05
N ASN A 72 21.51 6.45 -18.71
CA ASN A 72 22.05 5.42 -17.84
C ASN A 72 20.96 4.59 -17.12
N ALA A 73 19.68 4.82 -17.43
CA ALA A 73 18.54 4.13 -16.81
C ALA A 73 18.65 2.60 -16.89
N LYS A 74 19.10 2.08 -18.04
CA LYS A 74 19.34 0.65 -18.27
C LYS A 74 20.31 0.01 -17.27
N GLY A 75 21.25 0.78 -16.72
CA GLY A 75 22.20 0.30 -15.72
C GLY A 75 21.52 -0.18 -14.43
N LEU A 76 20.31 0.30 -14.12
CA LEU A 76 19.51 -0.20 -12.99
C LEU A 76 19.13 -1.67 -13.13
N ALA A 77 19.11 -2.24 -14.34
CA ALA A 77 18.90 -3.68 -14.54
C ALA A 77 19.99 -4.52 -13.86
N GLY A 78 21.21 -3.98 -13.69
CA GLY A 78 22.31 -4.63 -12.97
C GLY A 78 22.27 -4.46 -11.45
N ILE A 79 21.35 -3.67 -10.90
CA ILE A 79 21.23 -3.43 -9.46
C ILE A 79 20.28 -4.45 -8.83
N SER A 80 20.65 -4.98 -7.66
CA SER A 80 19.84 -5.95 -6.93
C SER A 80 18.44 -5.41 -6.60
N GLY A 81 17.45 -6.30 -6.66
CA GLY A 81 16.05 -5.95 -6.45
C GLY A 81 15.79 -5.35 -5.08
N GLU A 82 16.45 -5.87 -4.05
CA GLU A 82 16.31 -5.43 -2.66
C GLU A 82 16.78 -3.99 -2.48
N ARG A 83 17.92 -3.62 -3.11
CA ARG A 83 18.46 -2.26 -3.06
C ARG A 83 17.53 -1.27 -3.75
N ILE A 84 16.98 -1.65 -4.89
CA ILE A 84 15.97 -0.86 -5.61
C ILE A 84 14.72 -0.70 -4.74
N TRP A 85 14.23 -1.79 -4.15
CA TRP A 85 13.01 -1.76 -3.35
C TRP A 85 13.13 -0.85 -2.13
N VAL A 86 14.28 -0.85 -1.45
CA VAL A 86 14.53 0.05 -0.32
C VAL A 86 14.43 1.53 -0.73
N GLU A 87 14.95 1.91 -1.90
CA GLU A 87 14.86 3.29 -2.38
C GLU A 87 13.46 3.62 -2.91
N LEU A 88 12.85 2.72 -3.69
CA LEU A 88 11.50 2.89 -4.23
C LEU A 88 10.45 3.05 -3.12
N LYS A 89 10.54 2.28 -2.04
CA LYS A 89 9.65 2.47 -0.87
C LYS A 89 9.71 3.87 -0.30
N LYS A 90 10.91 4.43 -0.17
CA LYS A 90 11.12 5.79 0.36
C LYS A 90 10.60 6.87 -0.59
N ILE A 91 10.64 6.62 -1.91
CA ILE A 91 10.02 7.49 -2.90
C ILE A 91 8.49 7.43 -2.75
N LEU A 92 7.93 6.22 -2.64
CA LEU A 92 6.48 5.99 -2.58
C LEU A 92 5.81 6.63 -1.36
N VAL A 93 6.46 6.61 -0.19
CA VAL A 93 5.92 7.26 1.03
C VAL A 93 6.46 8.69 1.23
N GLY A 94 7.22 9.21 0.27
CA GLY A 94 7.81 10.55 0.32
C GLY A 94 6.87 11.61 -0.27
N ASN A 95 7.28 12.87 -0.12
CA ASN A 95 6.57 13.98 -0.76
C ASN A 95 6.76 13.93 -2.28
N HIS A 96 5.83 14.56 -3.00
CA HIS A 96 5.86 14.68 -4.46
C HIS A 96 5.90 13.34 -5.21
N VAL A 97 5.44 12.25 -4.58
CA VAL A 97 5.40 10.92 -5.18
C VAL A 97 4.70 10.92 -6.54
N ASN A 98 3.67 11.75 -6.70
CA ASN A 98 2.97 11.90 -7.96
C ASN A 98 3.93 12.32 -9.09
N HIS A 99 4.57 13.48 -8.93
CA HIS A 99 5.56 14.02 -9.86
C HIS A 99 6.70 13.02 -10.13
N LEU A 100 7.23 12.39 -9.09
CA LEU A 100 8.38 11.50 -9.22
C LEU A 100 8.06 10.21 -9.99
N ILE A 101 6.87 9.64 -9.81
CA ILE A 101 6.47 8.46 -10.59
C ILE A 101 6.27 8.83 -12.06
N HIS A 102 5.63 9.96 -12.38
CA HIS A 102 5.55 10.43 -13.78
C HIS A 102 6.95 10.59 -14.39
N LEU A 103 7.86 11.27 -13.70
CA LEU A 103 9.22 11.47 -14.19
C LEU A 103 10.01 10.16 -14.37
N LEU A 104 9.76 9.14 -13.54
CA LEU A 104 10.35 7.80 -13.73
C LEU A 104 9.86 7.11 -15.01
N TYR A 105 8.61 7.35 -15.42
CA TYR A 105 8.06 6.86 -16.68
C TYR A 105 8.58 7.68 -17.87
N ASP A 106 8.61 9.02 -17.75
CA ASP A 106 9.08 9.92 -18.81
C ASP A 106 10.55 9.67 -19.17
N LEU A 107 11.39 9.30 -18.20
CA LEU A 107 12.81 9.00 -18.38
C LEU A 107 13.10 7.51 -18.65
N ASP A 108 12.08 6.71 -18.91
CA ASP A 108 12.17 5.26 -19.17
C ASP A 108 12.91 4.47 -18.06
N VAL A 109 12.82 4.92 -16.81
CA VAL A 109 13.44 4.25 -15.66
C VAL A 109 12.57 3.08 -15.18
N ALA A 110 11.24 3.25 -15.24
CA ALA A 110 10.23 2.31 -14.74
C ALA A 110 10.47 0.83 -15.12
N PRO A 111 10.81 0.47 -16.38
CA PRO A 111 10.97 -0.93 -16.78
C PRO A 111 12.14 -1.63 -16.08
N TYR A 112 13.22 -0.91 -15.79
CA TYR A 112 14.44 -1.47 -15.20
C TYR A 112 14.32 -1.73 -13.70
N ILE A 113 13.33 -1.12 -13.05
CA ILE A 113 13.03 -1.25 -11.62
C ILE A 113 11.79 -2.12 -11.35
N GLY A 114 11.30 -2.86 -12.34
CA GLY A 114 10.22 -3.84 -12.18
C GLY A 114 8.81 -3.26 -12.24
N LEU A 115 8.66 -2.00 -12.65
CA LEU A 115 7.34 -1.43 -12.90
C LEU A 115 6.85 -1.80 -14.30
N PRO A 116 5.53 -1.97 -14.49
CA PRO A 116 4.98 -2.29 -15.80
C PRO A 116 5.15 -1.11 -16.76
N THR A 117 5.54 -1.39 -18.00
CA THR A 117 5.68 -0.38 -19.07
C THR A 117 4.34 0.27 -19.43
N SER A 118 3.24 -0.47 -19.32
CA SER A 118 1.88 0.01 -19.67
C SER A 118 1.01 0.23 -18.43
N ALA A 119 1.50 1.00 -17.46
CA ALA A 119 0.75 1.36 -16.26
C ALA A 119 -0.41 2.32 -16.55
N SER A 120 -1.38 2.37 -15.63
CA SER A 120 -2.42 3.41 -15.62
C SER A 120 -1.97 4.59 -14.76
N LEU A 121 -1.35 5.60 -15.38
CA LEU A 121 -0.93 6.82 -14.66
C LEU A 121 -2.13 7.67 -14.20
N GLU A 122 -3.27 7.57 -14.88
CA GLU A 122 -4.53 8.19 -14.45
C GLU A 122 -5.02 7.61 -13.12
N GLU A 123 -5.05 6.28 -13.00
CA GLU A 123 -5.42 5.60 -11.74
C GLU A 123 -4.42 5.94 -10.64
N PHE A 124 -3.12 6.02 -10.95
CA PHE A 124 -2.11 6.45 -9.99
C PHE A 124 -2.30 7.90 -9.52
N ASN A 125 -2.70 8.82 -10.40
CA ASN A 125 -3.07 10.18 -10.00
C ASN A 125 -4.24 10.22 -9.03
N LYS A 126 -5.29 9.44 -9.32
CA LYS A 126 -6.45 9.32 -8.44
C LYS A 126 -6.08 8.74 -7.08
N VAL A 127 -5.36 7.61 -7.07
CA VAL A 127 -5.00 6.89 -5.84
C VAL A 127 -3.99 7.66 -4.98
N SER A 128 -3.01 8.32 -5.60
CA SER A 128 -2.07 9.17 -4.86
C SER A 128 -2.79 10.33 -4.16
N LYS A 129 -3.79 10.94 -4.81
CA LYS A 129 -4.66 11.94 -4.16
C LYS A 129 -5.54 11.33 -3.07
N ASN A 130 -6.11 10.16 -3.31
CA ASN A 130 -6.96 9.47 -2.33
C ASN A 130 -6.20 9.12 -1.04
N ALA A 131 -4.95 8.71 -1.15
CA ALA A 131 -4.18 8.24 0.00
C ALA A 131 -3.35 9.35 0.69
N ASP A 132 -3.33 10.57 0.12
CA ASP A 132 -2.56 11.68 0.65
C ASP A 132 -3.00 12.05 2.07
N GLY A 133 -2.04 12.20 2.99
CA GLY A 133 -2.30 12.42 4.41
C GLY A 133 -2.74 11.19 5.23
N PHE A 134 -3.00 10.02 4.61
CA PHE A 134 -3.46 8.80 5.31
C PHE A 134 -2.38 7.73 5.51
N SER A 135 -1.11 8.08 5.31
CA SER A 135 0.04 7.18 5.49
C SER A 135 -0.13 5.82 4.79
N PRO A 136 -0.25 5.78 3.46
CA PRO A 136 -0.37 4.53 2.73
C PRO A 136 0.89 3.68 2.86
N LYS A 137 0.74 2.35 2.88
CA LYS A 137 1.88 1.46 2.63
C LYS A 137 2.38 1.68 1.19
N PRO A 138 3.69 1.51 0.91
CA PRO A 138 4.24 1.69 -0.44
C PRO A 138 3.49 0.88 -1.51
N MET A 139 3.16 -0.37 -1.19
CA MET A 139 2.43 -1.25 -2.11
C MET A 139 1.02 -0.76 -2.43
N THR A 140 0.37 -0.01 -1.54
CA THR A 140 -0.98 0.53 -1.75
C THR A 140 -1.01 1.52 -2.90
N LEU A 141 -0.04 2.43 -2.93
CA LEU A 141 0.13 3.35 -4.06
C LEU A 141 0.60 2.60 -5.31
N LEU A 142 1.54 1.67 -5.15
CA LEU A 142 2.09 0.95 -6.30
C LEU A 142 1.06 0.07 -7.02
N ALA A 143 0.09 -0.47 -6.29
CA ALA A 143 -0.98 -1.30 -6.83
C ALA A 143 -1.85 -0.57 -7.88
N SER A 144 -1.89 0.77 -7.87
CA SER A 144 -2.63 1.54 -8.88
C SER A 144 -1.97 1.47 -10.27
N LEU A 145 -0.66 1.20 -10.33
CA LEU A 145 0.07 1.00 -11.58
C LEU A 145 -0.19 -0.37 -12.20
N PHE A 146 -0.69 -1.33 -11.42
CA PHE A 146 -0.95 -2.70 -11.86
C PHE A 146 -2.34 -2.83 -12.48
N LYS A 147 -2.43 -3.51 -13.62
CA LYS A 147 -3.70 -3.82 -14.28
C LYS A 147 -4.25 -5.16 -13.80
N VAL A 148 -3.35 -6.14 -13.61
CA VAL A 148 -3.68 -7.52 -13.25
C VAL A 148 -2.75 -8.03 -12.15
N GLN A 149 -3.12 -9.14 -11.49
CA GLN A 149 -2.34 -9.72 -10.39
C GLN A 149 -0.94 -10.19 -10.84
N ASP A 150 -0.79 -10.57 -12.10
CA ASP A 150 0.52 -10.95 -12.67
C ASP A 150 1.56 -9.84 -12.63
N ASP A 151 1.14 -8.57 -12.66
CA ASP A 151 2.06 -7.44 -12.53
C ASP A 151 2.72 -7.43 -11.13
N VAL A 152 1.98 -7.82 -10.09
CA VAL A 152 2.50 -7.98 -8.72
C VAL A 152 3.53 -9.11 -8.66
N THR A 153 3.25 -10.23 -9.35
CA THR A 153 4.18 -11.36 -9.43
C THR A 153 5.45 -10.99 -10.19
N LYS A 154 5.36 -10.23 -11.28
CA LYS A 154 6.53 -9.72 -12.03
C LYS A 154 7.36 -8.76 -11.19
N LEU A 155 6.72 -7.85 -10.44
CA LEU A 155 7.40 -6.98 -9.49
C LEU A 155 8.16 -7.79 -8.44
N ASP A 156 7.51 -8.78 -7.82
CA ASP A 156 8.12 -9.66 -6.82
C ASP A 156 9.34 -10.41 -7.38
N LEU A 157 9.25 -10.95 -8.59
CA LEU A 157 10.37 -11.61 -9.25
C LEU A 157 11.59 -10.68 -9.42
N ARG A 158 11.35 -9.39 -9.70
CA ARG A 158 12.40 -8.38 -9.93
C ARG A 158 12.95 -7.75 -8.65
N LEU A 159 12.10 -7.52 -7.65
CA LEU A 159 12.42 -6.73 -6.45
C LEU A 159 12.58 -7.55 -5.17
N LYS A 160 12.19 -8.83 -5.18
CA LYS A 160 12.25 -9.74 -4.03
C LYS A 160 11.54 -9.14 -2.81
N ILE A 161 10.26 -8.81 -2.99
CA ILE A 161 9.46 -8.18 -1.94
C ILE A 161 9.06 -9.20 -0.86
N SER A 162 8.65 -8.72 0.30
CA SER A 162 8.15 -9.59 1.36
C SER A 162 6.81 -10.23 0.99
N LYS A 163 6.49 -11.36 1.62
CA LYS A 163 5.19 -12.04 1.47
C LYS A 163 4.02 -11.12 1.80
N GLU A 164 4.15 -10.30 2.84
CA GLU A 164 3.13 -9.33 3.24
C GLU A 164 2.90 -8.29 2.15
N GLU A 165 3.96 -7.70 1.59
CA GLU A 165 3.88 -6.74 0.49
C GLU A 165 3.22 -7.37 -0.76
N LYS A 166 3.62 -8.60 -1.12
CA LYS A 166 3.02 -9.32 -2.25
C LYS A 166 1.52 -9.57 -2.04
N ASN A 167 1.15 -10.10 -0.87
CA ASN A 167 -0.24 -10.41 -0.54
C ASN A 167 -1.12 -9.15 -0.54
N LEU A 168 -0.59 -8.02 -0.06
CA LEU A 168 -1.28 -6.73 -0.10
C LEU A 168 -1.51 -6.26 -1.54
N GLY A 169 -0.49 -6.33 -2.41
CA GLY A 169 -0.63 -5.96 -3.82
C GLY A 169 -1.68 -6.81 -4.54
N ILE A 170 -1.63 -8.13 -4.36
CA ILE A 170 -2.60 -9.08 -4.92
C ILE A 170 -4.01 -8.75 -4.40
N PHE A 171 -4.14 -8.52 -3.09
CA PHE A 171 -5.42 -8.20 -2.45
C PHE A 171 -6.05 -6.93 -3.04
N ILE A 172 -5.30 -5.84 -3.18
CA ILE A 172 -5.82 -4.58 -3.74
C ILE A 172 -6.22 -4.79 -5.20
N VAL A 173 -5.34 -5.35 -6.03
CA VAL A 173 -5.63 -5.53 -7.46
C VAL A 173 -6.86 -6.41 -7.68
N LYS A 174 -7.04 -7.44 -6.85
CA LYS A 174 -8.21 -8.34 -6.88
C LYS A 174 -9.50 -7.64 -6.45
N ASN A 175 -9.47 -6.88 -5.35
CA ASN A 175 -10.70 -6.44 -4.68
C ASN A 175 -11.06 -4.97 -4.91
N ARG A 176 -10.20 -4.15 -5.54
CA ARG A 176 -10.42 -2.70 -5.69
C ARG A 176 -11.70 -2.28 -6.41
N LYS A 177 -12.27 -3.16 -7.24
CA LYS A 177 -13.51 -2.91 -7.99
C LYS A 177 -14.75 -3.51 -7.33
N ASP A 178 -14.61 -4.65 -6.66
CA ASP A 178 -15.74 -5.45 -6.20
C ASP A 178 -16.01 -5.27 -4.70
N LEU A 179 -14.96 -5.10 -3.89
CA LEU A 179 -15.08 -4.83 -2.45
C LEU A 179 -15.19 -3.32 -2.24
N VAL A 180 -16.40 -2.82 -2.44
CA VAL A 180 -16.77 -1.41 -2.31
C VAL A 180 -17.83 -1.24 -1.22
N LYS A 181 -18.01 0.00 -0.76
CA LYS A 181 -19.07 0.34 0.20
C LYS A 181 -20.45 -0.05 -0.33
N ALA A 182 -21.34 -0.45 0.58
CA ALA A 182 -22.72 -0.71 0.22
C ALA A 182 -23.40 0.61 -0.17
N MET A 183 -23.86 0.69 -1.42
CA MET A 183 -24.62 1.84 -1.92
C MET A 183 -26.03 1.80 -1.33
N ASP A 184 -26.56 2.96 -0.94
CA ASP A 184 -27.93 3.14 -0.43
C ASP A 184 -28.30 2.28 0.79
N SER A 185 -27.29 1.88 1.60
CA SER A 185 -27.45 1.13 2.84
C SER A 185 -27.18 2.01 4.06
N SER A 186 -27.87 1.74 5.17
CA SER A 186 -27.54 2.32 6.48
C SER A 186 -26.18 1.85 7.02
N GLU A 187 -25.60 0.79 6.44
CA GLU A 187 -24.33 0.19 6.86
C GLU A 187 -23.32 0.14 5.70
N PRO A 188 -22.72 1.28 5.29
CA PRO A 188 -21.79 1.32 4.15
C PRO A 188 -20.51 0.51 4.38
N LEU A 189 -20.13 0.29 5.64
CA LEU A 189 -18.94 -0.47 6.05
C LEU A 189 -19.13 -2.00 5.95
N LYS A 190 -20.37 -2.46 5.83
CA LYS A 190 -20.74 -3.87 5.96
C LYS A 190 -19.99 -4.81 5.01
N PRO A 191 -19.82 -4.50 3.71
CA PRO A 191 -19.07 -5.39 2.80
C PRO A 191 -17.64 -5.66 3.26
N TYR A 192 -16.98 -4.64 3.85
CA TYR A 192 -15.63 -4.76 4.37
C TYR A 192 -15.58 -5.59 5.67
N GLN A 193 -16.55 -5.40 6.56
CA GLN A 193 -16.67 -6.20 7.78
C GLN A 193 -16.97 -7.68 7.46
N ASP A 194 -17.87 -7.90 6.51
CA ASP A 194 -18.22 -9.21 5.95
C ASP A 194 -16.96 -9.91 5.45
N PHE A 195 -16.13 -9.22 4.66
CA PHE A 195 -14.86 -9.76 4.18
C PHE A 195 -13.91 -10.17 5.32
N ILE A 196 -13.73 -9.31 6.34
CA ILE A 196 -12.82 -9.58 7.46
C ILE A 196 -13.26 -10.82 8.23
N ILE A 197 -14.55 -10.91 8.57
CA ILE A 197 -15.09 -12.02 9.35
C ILE A 197 -15.07 -13.33 8.58
N ASP A 198 -15.36 -13.29 7.28
CA ASP A 198 -15.41 -14.50 6.44
C ASP A 198 -13.99 -15.03 6.14
N SER A 199 -12.99 -14.14 5.97
CA SER A 199 -11.61 -14.55 5.67
C SER A 199 -10.96 -15.34 6.81
N ARG A 200 -11.27 -14.99 8.08
CA ARG A 200 -10.60 -15.52 9.28
C ARG A 200 -9.08 -15.35 9.29
N GLU A 201 -8.56 -14.45 8.45
CA GLU A 201 -7.12 -14.15 8.38
C GLU A 201 -6.79 -12.98 9.33
N SER A 202 -5.75 -13.13 10.14
CA SER A 202 -5.37 -12.10 11.14
C SER A 202 -4.92 -10.78 10.50
N ASP A 203 -4.49 -10.80 9.25
CA ASP A 203 -4.05 -9.65 8.46
C ASP A 203 -5.14 -9.11 7.51
N ALA A 204 -6.40 -9.57 7.63
CA ALA A 204 -7.50 -9.11 6.78
C ALA A 204 -7.86 -7.63 7.03
N MET A 205 -7.97 -7.23 8.31
CA MET A 205 -8.28 -5.85 8.67
C MET A 205 -7.20 -4.85 8.18
N PRO A 206 -5.89 -5.07 8.41
CA PRO A 206 -4.85 -4.21 7.81
C PRO A 206 -4.94 -4.09 6.29
N ARG A 207 -5.24 -5.17 5.57
CA ARG A 207 -5.42 -5.16 4.11
C ARG A 207 -6.63 -4.32 3.68
N VAL A 208 -7.76 -4.49 4.37
CA VAL A 208 -8.98 -3.69 4.14
C VAL A 208 -8.74 -2.21 4.41
N CYS A 209 -8.02 -1.84 5.48
CA CYS A 209 -7.66 -0.45 5.74
C CYS A 209 -6.84 0.17 4.60
N GLU A 210 -5.87 -0.56 4.04
CA GLU A 210 -5.12 -0.10 2.87
C GLU A 210 -5.99 0.01 1.61
N LEU A 211 -6.97 -0.88 1.42
CA LEU A 211 -7.94 -0.75 0.34
C LEU A 211 -8.83 0.48 0.49
N LEU A 212 -9.27 0.81 1.71
CA LEU A 212 -10.04 2.04 1.97
C LEU A 212 -9.22 3.30 1.65
N LYS A 213 -7.92 3.31 1.98
CA LYS A 213 -6.99 4.38 1.57
C LYS A 213 -6.88 4.47 0.05
N TYR A 214 -6.74 3.34 -0.64
CA TYR A 214 -6.71 3.27 -2.10
C TYR A 214 -7.98 3.87 -2.73
N GLN A 215 -9.14 3.53 -2.18
CA GLN A 215 -10.45 3.95 -2.69
C GLN A 215 -10.80 5.41 -2.33
N GLY A 216 -10.12 6.02 -1.35
CA GLY A 216 -10.40 7.38 -0.87
C GLY A 216 -11.57 7.45 0.11
N GLU A 217 -11.93 6.33 0.75
CA GLU A 217 -13.06 6.23 1.67
C GLU A 217 -12.65 6.61 3.10
N HIS A 218 -12.27 7.88 3.31
CA HIS A 218 -11.64 8.36 4.56
C HIS A 218 -12.52 8.22 5.79
N GLY A 219 -13.82 8.49 5.66
CA GLY A 219 -14.77 8.32 6.76
C GLY A 219 -14.91 6.85 7.19
N LEU A 220 -14.93 5.93 6.22
CA LEU A 220 -15.00 4.50 6.49
C LEU A 220 -13.67 3.95 7.04
N LEU A 221 -12.53 4.52 6.64
CA LEU A 221 -11.22 4.16 7.18
C LEU A 221 -11.17 4.39 8.70
N GLN A 222 -11.65 5.53 9.19
CA GLN A 222 -11.68 5.83 10.62
C GLN A 222 -12.59 4.85 11.37
N GLN A 223 -13.78 4.58 10.84
CA GLN A 223 -14.71 3.61 11.42
C GLN A 223 -14.10 2.20 11.46
N MET A 224 -13.45 1.76 10.38
CA MET A 224 -12.80 0.46 10.29
C MET A 224 -11.65 0.31 11.31
N GLN A 225 -10.84 1.35 11.50
CA GLN A 225 -9.74 1.34 12.48
C GLN A 225 -10.21 1.29 13.93
N GLN A 226 -11.41 1.81 14.22
CA GLN A 226 -12.03 1.79 15.54
C GLN A 226 -12.90 0.55 15.77
N TRP A 227 -13.19 -0.22 14.72
CA TRP A 227 -14.07 -1.37 14.80
C TRP A 227 -13.37 -2.53 15.52
N CYS A 228 -13.85 -2.86 16.71
CA CYS A 228 -13.47 -4.08 17.41
C CYS A 228 -14.24 -5.25 16.80
N ILE A 229 -13.53 -6.20 16.18
CA ILE A 229 -14.15 -7.40 15.60
C ILE A 229 -14.86 -8.17 16.72
N PRO A 230 -16.19 -8.25 16.72
CA PRO A 230 -16.92 -8.93 17.77
C PRO A 230 -16.70 -10.45 17.64
N PRO A 231 -16.44 -11.18 18.74
CA PRO A 231 -16.37 -12.63 18.68
C PRO A 231 -17.76 -13.20 18.40
N PHE A 232 -17.83 -14.23 17.54
CA PHE A 232 -19.09 -14.93 17.31
C PHE A 232 -19.56 -15.56 18.63
N PRO A 233 -20.76 -15.22 19.14
CA PRO A 233 -21.10 -15.48 20.53
C PRO A 233 -21.57 -16.92 20.80
N VAL A 234 -21.79 -17.74 19.76
CA VAL A 234 -22.29 -19.12 19.87
C VAL A 234 -21.19 -20.14 19.57
N SER A 235 -21.03 -21.11 20.46
CA SER A 235 -20.08 -22.23 20.30
C SER A 235 -20.79 -23.53 19.96
N GLY A 236 -20.04 -24.51 19.46
CA GLY A 236 -20.59 -25.86 19.24
C GLY A 236 -21.08 -26.54 20.53
N HIS A 237 -20.54 -26.17 21.69
CA HIS A 237 -21.02 -26.66 22.97
C HIS A 237 -22.40 -26.11 23.34
N ASP A 238 -22.68 -24.85 22.98
CA ASP A 238 -24.00 -24.26 23.17
C ASP A 238 -25.05 -25.00 22.35
N ILE A 239 -24.74 -25.37 21.09
CA ILE A 239 -25.65 -26.17 20.25
C ILE A 239 -25.87 -27.58 20.83
N ARG A 240 -24.83 -28.21 21.40
CA ARG A 240 -24.98 -29.52 22.07
C ARG A 240 -25.92 -29.47 23.28
N LYS A 241 -25.94 -28.37 24.03
CA LYS A 241 -26.87 -28.17 25.15
C LYS A 241 -28.33 -28.09 24.72
N VAL A 242 -28.58 -27.75 23.46
CA VAL A 242 -29.94 -27.71 22.88
C VAL A 242 -30.40 -29.11 22.42
N GLY A 243 -29.54 -30.13 22.47
CA GLY A 243 -29.89 -31.53 22.19
C GLY A 243 -29.25 -32.12 20.93
N ILE A 244 -28.47 -31.34 20.18
CA ILE A 244 -27.92 -31.75 18.89
C ILE A 244 -26.50 -32.29 19.08
N SER A 245 -26.30 -33.57 18.74
CA SER A 245 -25.03 -34.29 18.99
C SER A 245 -24.19 -34.53 17.73
N SER A 246 -24.79 -34.45 16.54
CA SER A 246 -24.11 -34.68 15.25
C SER A 246 -23.18 -33.52 14.89
N GLY A 247 -21.89 -33.81 14.68
CA GLY A 247 -20.89 -32.79 14.33
C GLY A 247 -21.20 -32.06 13.01
N LYS A 248 -21.76 -32.77 12.01
CA LYS A 248 -22.13 -32.20 10.72
C LYS A 248 -23.28 -31.20 10.86
N GLU A 249 -24.25 -31.54 11.69
CA GLU A 249 -25.44 -30.72 11.97
C GLU A 249 -25.10 -29.49 12.81
N ILE A 250 -24.24 -29.65 13.82
CA ILE A 250 -23.69 -28.52 14.60
C ILE A 250 -22.99 -27.52 13.66
N GLY A 251 -22.18 -28.01 12.71
CA GLY A 251 -21.50 -27.16 11.74
C GLY A 251 -22.48 -26.38 10.85
N ALA A 252 -23.53 -27.03 10.35
CA ALA A 252 -24.56 -26.39 9.53
C ALA A 252 -25.34 -25.33 10.31
N LEU A 253 -25.72 -25.60 11.56
CA LEU A 253 -26.43 -24.65 12.41
C LEU A 253 -25.55 -23.46 12.83
N LEU A 254 -24.27 -23.70 13.16
CA LEU A 254 -23.33 -22.61 13.42
C LEU A 254 -23.21 -21.71 12.19
N GLN A 255 -23.22 -22.27 10.98
CA GLN A 255 -23.18 -21.49 9.75
C GLN A 255 -24.46 -20.64 9.57
N GLN A 256 -25.64 -21.23 9.77
CA GLN A 256 -26.91 -20.49 9.72
C GLN A 256 -26.95 -19.35 10.75
N LEU A 257 -26.55 -19.63 11.99
CA LEU A 257 -26.48 -18.60 13.04
C LEU A 257 -25.47 -17.50 12.71
N ARG A 258 -24.34 -17.82 12.07
CA ARG A 258 -23.39 -16.81 11.59
C ARG A 258 -24.03 -15.91 10.53
N GLU A 259 -24.86 -16.45 9.64
CA GLU A 259 -25.59 -15.66 8.65
C GLU A 259 -26.60 -14.72 9.31
N HIS A 260 -27.33 -15.18 10.32
CA HIS A 260 -28.24 -14.33 11.10
C HIS A 260 -27.50 -13.23 11.85
N TRP A 261 -26.40 -13.58 12.52
CA TRP A 261 -25.53 -12.62 13.21
C TRP A 261 -24.96 -11.58 12.23
N LYS A 262 -24.52 -12.01 11.04
CA LYS A 262 -24.05 -11.14 9.96
C LYS A 262 -25.15 -10.22 9.42
N LYS A 263 -26.40 -10.68 9.34
CA LYS A 263 -27.56 -9.85 8.95
C LYS A 263 -27.91 -8.79 10.00
N SER A 264 -27.57 -9.03 11.26
CA SER A 264 -27.77 -8.07 12.36
C SER A 264 -26.68 -7.00 12.49
N GLY A 265 -25.75 -6.90 11.53
CA GLY A 265 -24.59 -6.01 11.66
C GLY A 265 -23.66 -6.43 12.81
N TYR A 266 -23.62 -7.73 13.13
CA TYR A 266 -22.81 -8.32 14.21
C TYR A 266 -23.21 -7.92 15.63
N GLN A 267 -24.46 -7.50 15.82
CA GLN A 267 -24.95 -7.00 17.12
C GLN A 267 -25.65 -8.07 17.95
N MET A 268 -26.23 -9.11 17.32
CA MET A 268 -26.98 -10.14 18.04
C MET A 268 -26.14 -10.89 19.06
N GLU A 269 -26.70 -11.09 20.25
CA GLU A 269 -26.07 -11.82 21.35
C GLU A 269 -26.41 -13.32 21.31
N LYS A 270 -25.76 -14.11 22.20
CA LYS A 270 -25.90 -15.57 22.25
C LYS A 270 -27.36 -16.02 22.36
N ASP A 271 -28.11 -15.43 23.29
CA ASP A 271 -29.47 -15.88 23.58
C ASP A 271 -30.44 -15.59 22.43
N GLU A 272 -30.26 -14.45 21.75
CA GLU A 272 -31.03 -14.09 20.56
C GLU A 272 -30.78 -15.08 19.43
N LEU A 273 -29.51 -15.43 19.18
CA LEU A 273 -29.15 -16.40 18.15
C LEU A 273 -29.65 -17.82 18.46
N LEU A 274 -29.51 -18.28 19.71
CA LEU A 274 -30.01 -19.60 20.10
C LEU A 274 -31.55 -19.68 20.02
N SER A 275 -32.26 -18.56 20.14
CA SER A 275 -33.71 -18.51 19.94
C SER A 275 -34.15 -18.81 18.50
N TYR A 276 -33.29 -18.55 17.49
CA TYR A 276 -33.57 -18.89 16.09
C TYR A 276 -33.53 -20.40 15.84
N ILE A 277 -32.65 -21.15 16.52
CA ILE A 277 -32.62 -22.61 16.42
C ILE A 277 -33.93 -23.22 16.93
N LYS A 278 -34.42 -22.73 18.07
CA LYS A 278 -35.66 -23.24 18.69
C LYS A 278 -36.91 -22.97 17.85
N LYS A 279 -36.87 -21.98 16.94
CA LYS A 279 -38.00 -21.66 16.04
C LYS A 279 -38.05 -22.52 14.78
N SER A 280 -36.97 -23.21 14.43
CA SER A 280 -36.91 -24.06 13.23
C SER A 280 -37.38 -25.50 13.43
N GLU A 281 -37.69 -25.91 14.67
CA GLU A 281 -38.19 -27.24 15.03
C GLU A 281 -39.73 -27.31 15.22
N ASN A 282 -40.46 -26.22 14.95
CA ASN A 282 -41.93 -26.17 14.87
C ASN A 282 -42.39 -25.93 13.42
#